data_AF-A0A5N5I3X8-F1
#
_entry.id   AF-A0A5N5I3X8-F1
#
_cell.length_a   1.000
_cell.length_b   1.000
_cell.length_c   1.000
_cell.angle_alpha   90.00
_cell.angle_beta   90.00
_cell.angle_gamma   90.00
#
_symmetry.space_group_name_H-M   'P 1'
#
loop_
_entity.id
_entity.type
_entity.pdbx_description
1 polymer ?
#
loop_
_entity_poly.entity_id
_entity_poly.type
_entity_poly.pdbx_seq_one_letter_code
_entity_poly.pdbx_strand_id
1 'polypeptide(L)'
;MASRTLSDAGYNLYEISSYCKSGYHCKHNLTYWKNKPFYAFGLSSASYVGGVRFLRPKRVKEYTGYVENMENYLVECGESPRTVQDMATDVVILSLRTSRCLDLKYFGEAYGSSLVLSLCKAYKPYVESGHVVFFDEQGRAIAADEFNTLLVNEDKTERSPAHIRLSDPDGFLLSNELISLAFAVVALASEERFYSCTYRCHSQRENGAAENHGRNMRHSSDKRPAEYIKKPTGSSSRHWGGIAEKKMLRSIET
;
A
#
# COMPACT_ATOMS: atom_id res chain seq x y z
N MET A 1 -4.70 24.86 -20.23
CA MET A 1 -4.01 25.01 -21.54
C MET A 1 -3.33 23.71 -21.95
N ALA A 2 -2.40 23.17 -21.15
CA ALA A 2 -1.69 21.91 -21.48
C ALA A 2 -2.59 20.68 -21.70
N SER A 3 -3.52 20.36 -20.77
CA SER A 3 -4.43 19.21 -20.91
C SER A 3 -5.20 19.26 -22.24
N ARG A 4 -5.88 20.38 -22.54
CA ARG A 4 -6.59 20.56 -23.82
C ARG A 4 -5.67 20.38 -25.03
N THR A 5 -4.53 21.09 -25.08
CA THR A 5 -3.61 21.01 -26.21
C THR A 5 -3.09 19.59 -26.47
N LEU A 6 -2.79 18.84 -25.41
CA LEU A 6 -2.29 17.46 -25.54
C LEU A 6 -3.41 16.49 -25.94
N SER A 7 -4.59 16.62 -25.33
CA SER A 7 -5.78 15.82 -25.67
C SER A 7 -6.21 16.05 -27.13
N ASP A 8 -6.24 17.30 -27.58
CA ASP A 8 -6.56 17.67 -28.98
C ASP A 8 -5.52 17.09 -29.96
N ALA A 9 -4.27 16.94 -29.51
CA ALA A 9 -3.20 16.29 -30.28
C ALA A 9 -3.20 14.75 -30.17
N GLY A 10 -4.21 14.15 -29.52
CA GLY A 10 -4.40 12.71 -29.39
C GLY A 10 -3.55 12.04 -28.30
N TYR A 11 -3.02 12.81 -27.35
CA TYR A 11 -2.34 12.28 -26.18
C TYR A 11 -3.32 12.12 -25.03
N ASN A 12 -3.34 10.96 -24.41
CA ASN A 12 -4.20 10.67 -23.28
C ASN A 12 -3.41 10.80 -21.98
N LEU A 13 -4.01 11.45 -20.99
CA LEU A 13 -3.49 11.44 -19.62
C LEU A 13 -3.59 10.02 -19.06
N TYR A 14 -2.45 9.44 -18.68
CA TYR A 14 -2.43 8.09 -18.09
C TYR A 14 -2.01 8.09 -16.61
N GLU A 15 -1.31 9.14 -16.18
CA GLU A 15 -0.99 9.43 -14.77
C GLU A 15 -0.88 10.95 -14.58
N ILE A 16 -1.05 11.44 -13.34
CA ILE A 16 -1.11 12.86 -12.95
C ILE A 16 -0.26 13.80 -13.80
N SER A 17 1.01 13.45 -14.04
CA SER A 17 1.98 14.33 -14.71
C SER A 17 2.37 13.92 -16.13
N SER A 18 1.80 12.86 -16.70
CA SER A 18 2.24 12.34 -18.00
C SER A 18 1.09 11.98 -18.93
N TYR A 19 1.28 12.38 -20.18
CA TYR A 19 0.42 12.06 -21.29
C TYR A 19 1.16 11.16 -22.28
N CYS A 20 0.44 10.28 -22.97
CA CYS A 20 1.01 9.49 -24.06
C CYS A 20 -0.04 9.16 -25.12
N LYS A 21 0.42 8.89 -26.34
CA LYS A 21 -0.43 8.22 -27.35
C LYS A 21 -0.73 6.79 -26.91
N SER A 22 -1.85 6.24 -27.38
CA SER A 22 -2.21 4.85 -27.09
C SER A 22 -1.07 3.90 -27.46
N GLY A 23 -0.75 2.96 -26.57
CA GLY A 23 0.37 2.02 -26.72
C GLY A 23 1.75 2.53 -26.28
N TYR A 24 1.93 3.84 -26.03
CA TYR A 24 3.23 4.45 -25.69
C TYR A 24 3.36 4.82 -24.20
N HIS A 25 2.67 4.11 -23.32
CA HIS A 25 2.78 4.32 -21.88
C HIS A 25 4.20 3.99 -21.40
N CYS A 26 4.78 4.84 -20.54
CA CYS A 26 6.09 4.56 -19.94
C CYS A 26 6.02 3.29 -19.09
N LYS A 27 6.74 2.24 -19.52
CA LYS A 27 6.79 0.94 -18.81
C LYS A 27 7.32 1.10 -17.39
N HIS A 28 8.35 1.93 -17.19
CA HIS A 28 8.91 2.22 -15.87
C HIS A 28 7.84 2.79 -14.94
N ASN A 29 7.25 3.95 -15.28
CA ASN A 29 6.21 4.58 -14.45
C ASN A 29 5.04 3.63 -14.16
N LEU A 30 4.57 2.89 -15.17
CA LEU A 30 3.51 1.90 -14.97
C LEU A 30 3.92 0.80 -13.99
N THR A 31 5.15 0.31 -13.98
CA THR A 31 5.61 -0.68 -12.99
C THR A 31 5.44 -0.13 -11.57
N TYR A 32 5.84 1.12 -11.31
CA TYR A 32 5.65 1.75 -9.99
C TYR A 32 4.17 1.93 -9.64
N TRP A 33 3.38 2.52 -10.54
CA TRP A 33 1.97 2.81 -10.26
C TRP A 33 1.09 1.56 -10.21
N LYS A 34 1.53 0.45 -10.81
CA LYS A 34 0.88 -0.86 -10.66
C LYS A 34 1.32 -1.62 -9.41
N ASN A 35 2.14 -0.99 -8.56
CA ASN A 35 2.76 -1.60 -7.39
C ASN A 35 3.43 -2.94 -7.72
N LYS A 36 4.06 -3.05 -8.90
CA LYS A 36 4.77 -4.27 -9.28
C LYS A 36 6.14 -4.31 -8.60
N PRO A 37 6.69 -5.50 -8.31
CA PRO A 37 8.04 -5.60 -7.78
C PRO A 37 9.08 -4.96 -8.70
N PHE A 38 10.05 -4.24 -8.11
CA PHE A 38 11.18 -3.66 -8.81
C PHE A 38 12.40 -3.54 -7.89
N TYR A 39 13.58 -3.62 -8.50
CA TYR A 39 14.84 -3.25 -7.86
C TYR A 39 15.26 -1.87 -8.35
N ALA A 40 15.58 -0.99 -7.41
CA ALA A 40 16.31 0.24 -7.71
C ALA A 40 17.77 0.06 -7.26
N PHE A 41 18.67 0.90 -7.75
CA PHE A 41 20.07 0.90 -7.34
C PHE A 41 20.53 2.34 -7.11
N GLY A 42 21.64 2.51 -6.39
CA GLY A 42 22.20 3.82 -6.10
C GLY A 42 21.80 4.40 -4.74
N LEU A 43 22.44 5.51 -4.41
CA LEU A 43 22.21 6.32 -3.21
C LEU A 43 20.73 6.69 -3.05
N SER A 44 20.18 6.59 -1.83
CA SER A 44 18.79 6.93 -1.51
C SER A 44 17.70 6.17 -2.29
N SER A 45 18.06 5.15 -3.06
CA SER A 45 17.10 4.36 -3.82
C SER A 45 16.22 3.50 -2.91
N ALA A 46 14.99 3.23 -3.34
CA ALA A 46 14.07 2.32 -2.69
C ALA A 46 13.79 1.16 -3.63
N SER A 47 13.85 -0.08 -3.16
CA SER A 47 13.36 -1.24 -3.92
C SER A 47 12.04 -1.71 -3.32
N TYR A 48 11.25 -2.42 -4.12
CA TYR A 48 10.02 -3.07 -3.67
C TYR A 48 9.97 -4.49 -4.18
N VAL A 49 10.11 -5.48 -3.30
CA VAL A 49 10.18 -6.90 -3.68
C VAL A 49 9.47 -7.74 -2.62
N GLY A 50 8.65 -8.70 -3.04
CA GLY A 50 7.96 -9.60 -2.12
C GLY A 50 7.05 -8.90 -1.11
N GLY A 51 6.51 -7.71 -1.45
CA GLY A 51 5.71 -6.91 -0.53
C GLY A 51 6.52 -6.03 0.43
N VAL A 52 7.85 -6.14 0.43
CA VAL A 52 8.76 -5.41 1.31
C VAL A 52 9.39 -4.24 0.57
N ARG A 53 9.41 -3.07 1.21
CA ARG A 53 10.20 -1.91 0.77
C ARG A 53 11.46 -1.81 1.62
N PHE A 54 12.60 -1.67 0.95
CA PHE A 54 13.86 -1.41 1.63
C PHE A 54 14.57 -0.23 0.98
N LEU A 55 15.10 0.64 1.84
CA LEU A 55 15.72 1.90 1.47
C LEU A 55 17.24 1.78 1.56
N ARG A 56 17.92 2.45 0.63
CA ARG A 56 19.38 2.63 0.68
C ARG A 56 19.69 3.88 1.48
N PRO A 57 20.86 3.95 2.14
CA PRO A 57 21.27 5.15 2.85
C PRO A 57 21.24 6.38 1.95
N LYS A 58 20.88 7.52 2.53
CA LYS A 58 20.75 8.80 1.81
C LYS A 58 22.07 9.56 1.73
N ARG A 59 22.99 9.32 2.69
CA ARG A 59 24.28 10.00 2.73
C ARG A 59 25.35 9.15 2.03
N VAL A 60 26.21 9.82 1.26
CA VAL A 60 27.27 9.15 0.47
C VAL A 60 28.13 8.23 1.34
N LYS A 61 28.62 8.71 2.49
CA LYS A 61 29.46 7.91 3.40
C LYS A 61 28.76 6.63 3.89
N GLU A 62 27.49 6.73 4.24
CA GLU A 62 26.68 5.59 4.71
C GLU A 62 26.41 4.62 3.56
N TYR A 63 26.18 5.13 2.35
CA TYR A 63 25.95 4.31 1.17
C TYR A 63 27.20 3.58 0.71
N THR A 64 28.37 4.22 0.74
CA THR A 64 29.65 3.56 0.46
C THR A 64 29.88 2.39 1.42
N GLY A 65 29.71 2.63 2.73
CA GLY A 65 29.80 1.55 3.73
C GLY A 65 28.74 0.46 3.54
N TYR A 66 27.52 0.81 3.12
CA TYR A 66 26.48 -0.15 2.79
C TYR A 66 26.86 -1.03 1.58
N VAL A 67 27.46 -0.46 0.54
CA VAL A 67 27.95 -1.22 -0.63
C VAL A 67 29.10 -2.15 -0.23
N GLU A 68 30.08 -1.65 0.51
CA GLU A 68 31.19 -2.46 1.05
C GLU A 68 30.67 -3.61 1.92
N ASN A 69 29.68 -3.36 2.77
CA ASN A 69 29.06 -4.41 3.58
C ASN A 69 28.27 -5.42 2.74
N MET A 70 27.59 -4.99 1.66
CA MET A 70 26.90 -5.92 0.74
C MET A 70 27.88 -6.85 0.03
N GLU A 71 29.00 -6.32 -0.45
CA GLU A 71 30.06 -7.13 -1.09
C GLU A 71 30.63 -8.18 -0.13
N ASN A 72 30.63 -7.87 1.17
CA ASN A 72 31.07 -8.78 2.23
C ASN A 72 29.95 -9.65 2.82
N TYR A 73 28.73 -9.61 2.27
CA TYR A 73 27.55 -10.33 2.78
C TYR A 73 27.18 -10.00 4.24
N LEU A 74 27.44 -8.76 4.67
CA LEU A 74 27.20 -8.27 6.03
C LEU A 74 25.94 -7.40 6.17
N VAL A 75 25.15 -7.27 5.11
CA VAL A 75 23.91 -6.48 5.13
C VAL A 75 22.72 -7.38 5.43
N GLU A 76 22.07 -7.13 6.56
CA GLU A 76 20.72 -7.61 6.81
C GLU A 76 19.72 -6.70 6.10
N CYS A 77 18.82 -7.28 5.32
CA CYS A 77 17.70 -6.54 4.74
C CYS A 77 16.75 -6.15 5.87
N GLY A 78 16.80 -4.89 6.31
CA GLY A 78 15.85 -4.36 7.27
C GLY A 78 14.45 -4.34 6.67
N GLU A 79 13.61 -5.30 7.06
CA GLU A 79 12.18 -5.24 6.79
C GLU A 79 11.56 -4.26 7.78
N SER A 80 10.96 -3.19 7.28
CA SER A 80 10.03 -2.40 8.11
C SER A 80 8.69 -3.14 8.12
N PRO A 81 8.16 -3.53 9.29
CA PRO A 81 6.85 -4.15 9.38
C PRO A 81 5.83 -3.24 8.72
N ARG A 82 5.08 -3.77 7.76
CA ARG A 82 4.03 -3.03 7.08
C ARG A 82 2.70 -3.27 7.77
N THR A 83 2.02 -2.19 8.12
CA THR A 83 0.67 -2.29 8.64
C THR A 83 -0.33 -2.49 7.49
N VAL A 84 -1.52 -3.00 7.80
CA VAL A 84 -2.64 -3.05 6.86
C VAL A 84 -3.00 -1.64 6.36
N GLN A 85 -2.84 -0.64 7.22
CA GLN A 85 -3.03 0.77 6.88
C GLN A 85 -2.04 1.24 5.81
N ASP A 86 -0.75 0.91 5.93
CA ASP A 86 0.24 1.26 4.92
C ASP A 86 -0.12 0.63 3.57
N MET A 87 -0.62 -0.61 3.58
CA MET A 87 -1.04 -1.32 2.38
C MET A 87 -2.26 -0.68 1.72
N ALA A 88 -3.29 -0.34 2.50
CA ALA A 88 -4.46 0.37 2.00
C ALA A 88 -4.07 1.74 1.42
N THR A 89 -3.24 2.49 2.14
CA THR A 89 -2.73 3.80 1.74
C THR A 89 -2.01 3.73 0.40
N ASP A 90 -1.12 2.74 0.22
CA ASP A 90 -0.42 2.49 -1.03
C ASP A 90 -1.37 2.21 -2.20
N VAL A 91 -2.36 1.34 -2.00
CA VAL A 91 -3.30 0.99 -3.08
C VAL A 91 -4.07 2.23 -3.51
N VAL A 92 -4.51 3.06 -2.56
CA VAL A 92 -5.21 4.31 -2.87
C VAL A 92 -4.32 5.29 -3.63
N ILE A 93 -3.13 5.64 -3.10
CA ILE A 93 -2.25 6.60 -3.76
C ILE A 93 -1.84 6.11 -5.14
N LEU A 94 -1.40 4.85 -5.28
CA LEU A 94 -0.91 4.35 -6.55
C LEU A 94 -2.03 4.29 -7.61
N SER A 95 -3.28 4.02 -7.20
CA SER A 95 -4.42 3.98 -8.10
C SER A 95 -4.90 5.37 -8.52
N LEU A 96 -5.13 6.27 -7.55
CA LEU A 96 -5.68 7.62 -7.81
C LEU A 96 -4.71 8.52 -8.59
N ARG A 97 -3.41 8.22 -8.56
CA ARG A 97 -2.43 8.90 -9.42
C ARG A 97 -2.54 8.52 -10.90
N THR A 98 -3.31 7.50 -11.24
CA THR A 98 -3.45 7.00 -12.62
C THR A 98 -4.86 7.14 -13.15
N SER A 99 -4.99 7.11 -14.47
CA SER A 99 -6.31 7.04 -15.12
C SER A 99 -6.97 5.67 -15.02
N ARG A 100 -6.32 4.67 -14.40
CA ARG A 100 -6.82 3.29 -14.26
C ARG A 100 -7.89 3.11 -13.19
N CYS A 101 -8.16 4.15 -12.41
CA CYS A 101 -9.10 4.14 -11.29
C CYS A 101 -8.63 3.24 -10.13
N LEU A 102 -9.23 3.44 -8.95
CA LEU A 102 -9.20 2.49 -7.85
C LEU A 102 -10.42 1.57 -7.96
N ASP A 103 -10.20 0.27 -7.97
CA ASP A 103 -11.25 -0.77 -7.92
C ASP A 103 -11.74 -0.92 -6.47
N LEU A 104 -12.98 -0.51 -6.22
CA LEU A 104 -13.59 -0.47 -4.90
C LEU A 104 -14.03 -1.86 -4.43
N LYS A 105 -14.29 -2.79 -5.35
CA LYS A 105 -14.66 -4.17 -5.02
C LYS A 105 -13.45 -4.90 -4.47
N TYR A 106 -12.35 -4.92 -5.22
CA TYR A 106 -11.10 -5.53 -4.77
C TYR A 106 -10.56 -4.84 -3.51
N PHE A 107 -10.65 -3.52 -3.44
CA PHE A 107 -10.24 -2.77 -2.25
C PHE A 107 -11.11 -3.12 -1.03
N GLY A 108 -12.43 -3.24 -1.21
CA GLY A 108 -13.36 -3.67 -0.16
C GLY A 108 -13.12 -5.10 0.31
N GLU A 109 -12.82 -6.03 -0.60
CA GLU A 109 -12.45 -7.41 -0.26
C GLU A 109 -11.16 -7.48 0.56
N ALA A 110 -10.17 -6.64 0.25
CA ALA A 110 -8.88 -6.63 0.93
C ALA A 110 -8.88 -5.87 2.27
N TYR A 111 -9.60 -4.75 2.37
CA TYR A 111 -9.49 -3.82 3.51
C TYR A 111 -10.81 -3.61 4.29
N GLY A 112 -11.94 -4.02 3.71
CA GLY A 112 -13.27 -3.99 4.31
C GLY A 112 -14.22 -2.98 3.67
N SER A 113 -15.49 -3.36 3.51
CA SER A 113 -16.53 -2.51 2.92
C SER A 113 -16.81 -1.23 3.71
N SER A 114 -16.56 -1.23 5.02
CA SER A 114 -16.70 -0.02 5.85
C SER A 114 -15.72 1.08 5.42
N LEU A 115 -14.48 0.72 5.06
CA LEU A 115 -13.48 1.67 4.59
C LEU A 115 -13.85 2.23 3.22
N VAL A 116 -14.40 1.40 2.33
CA VAL A 116 -14.96 1.85 1.04
C VAL A 116 -16.06 2.87 1.27
N LEU A 117 -17.00 2.60 2.18
CA LEU A 117 -18.08 3.54 2.51
C LEU A 117 -17.54 4.86 3.08
N SER A 118 -16.54 4.80 3.97
CA SER A 118 -15.88 6.01 4.50
C SER A 118 -15.20 6.82 3.42
N LEU A 119 -14.55 6.19 2.44
CA LEU A 119 -13.98 6.88 1.28
C LEU A 119 -15.07 7.53 0.42
N CYS A 120 -16.16 6.81 0.13
CA CYS A 120 -17.29 7.36 -0.63
C CYS A 120 -17.90 8.58 0.08
N LYS A 121 -18.10 8.52 1.41
CA LYS A 121 -18.57 9.64 2.22
C LYS A 121 -17.62 10.83 2.18
N ALA A 122 -16.31 10.59 2.32
CA ALA A 122 -15.31 11.65 2.28
C ALA A 122 -15.23 12.35 0.90
N TYR A 123 -15.42 11.60 -0.19
CA TYR A 123 -15.36 12.14 -1.54
C TYR A 123 -16.66 12.76 -2.05
N LYS A 124 -17.79 12.60 -1.36
CA LYS A 124 -19.08 13.21 -1.72
C LYS A 124 -19.00 14.67 -2.22
N PRO A 125 -18.41 15.63 -1.47
CA PRO A 125 -18.34 17.03 -1.94
C PRO A 125 -17.49 17.19 -3.22
N TYR A 126 -16.57 16.28 -3.47
CA TYR A 126 -15.71 16.27 -4.66
C TYR A 126 -16.35 15.60 -5.86
N VAL A 127 -17.35 14.73 -5.64
CA VAL A 127 -18.26 14.25 -6.69
C VAL A 127 -19.19 15.37 -7.12
N GLU A 128 -19.79 16.07 -6.15
CA GLU A 128 -20.72 17.20 -6.42
C GLU A 128 -20.03 18.35 -7.17
N SER A 129 -18.75 18.60 -6.90
CA SER A 129 -17.94 19.61 -7.60
C SER A 129 -17.24 19.09 -8.87
N GLY A 130 -17.37 17.80 -9.20
CA GLY A 130 -16.82 17.22 -10.43
C GLY A 130 -15.31 16.91 -10.41
N HIS A 131 -14.64 17.00 -9.26
CA HIS A 131 -13.21 16.66 -9.11
C HIS A 131 -12.98 15.15 -9.01
N VAL A 132 -13.97 14.40 -8.55
CA VAL A 132 -13.94 12.95 -8.40
C VAL A 132 -15.09 12.33 -9.17
N VAL A 133 -14.81 11.25 -9.90
CA VAL A 133 -15.80 10.53 -10.69
C VAL A 133 -15.84 9.08 -10.22
N PHE A 134 -17.04 8.60 -9.92
CA PHE A 134 -17.29 7.19 -9.66
C PHE A 134 -17.87 6.53 -10.91
N PHE A 135 -17.60 5.25 -11.07
CA PHE A 135 -18.10 4.43 -12.18
C PHE A 135 -18.78 3.17 -11.64
N ASP A 136 -19.82 2.72 -12.34
CA ASP A 136 -20.44 1.42 -12.09
C ASP A 136 -19.61 0.27 -12.70
N GLU A 137 -20.10 -0.97 -12.56
CA GLU A 137 -19.43 -2.17 -13.08
C GLU A 137 -19.30 -2.16 -14.61
N GLN A 138 -20.19 -1.44 -15.31
CA GLN A 138 -20.17 -1.30 -16.76
C GLN A 138 -19.24 -0.17 -17.23
N GLY A 139 -18.62 0.57 -16.30
CA GLY A 139 -17.73 1.68 -16.59
C GLY A 139 -18.46 2.98 -16.96
N ARG A 140 -19.76 3.08 -16.69
CA ARG A 140 -20.53 4.33 -16.85
C ARG A 140 -20.28 5.22 -15.64
N ALA A 141 -20.03 6.50 -15.89
CA ALA A 141 -19.89 7.50 -14.83
C ALA A 141 -21.22 7.68 -14.08
N ILE A 142 -21.14 7.66 -12.75
CA ILE A 142 -22.28 7.84 -11.84
C ILE A 142 -22.43 9.35 -11.59
N ALA A 143 -23.64 9.89 -11.84
CA ALA A 143 -23.94 11.30 -11.60
C ALA A 143 -24.00 11.60 -10.08
N ALA A 144 -23.76 12.85 -9.68
CA ALA A 144 -23.73 13.23 -8.27
C ALA A 144 -25.03 12.89 -7.51
N ASP A 145 -26.20 13.11 -8.11
CA ASP A 145 -27.50 12.80 -7.50
C ASP A 145 -27.72 11.28 -7.33
N GLU A 146 -27.29 10.49 -8.32
CA GLU A 146 -27.30 9.03 -8.27
C GLU A 146 -26.36 8.53 -7.17
N PHE A 147 -25.14 9.06 -7.11
CA PHE A 147 -24.15 8.74 -6.08
C PHE A 147 -24.65 9.07 -4.66
N ASN A 148 -25.28 10.24 -4.50
CA ASN A 148 -25.86 10.66 -3.23
C ASN A 148 -26.99 9.73 -2.77
N THR A 149 -27.81 9.24 -3.70
CA THR A 149 -28.86 8.28 -3.39
C THR A 149 -28.29 6.93 -2.95
N LEU A 150 -27.21 6.47 -3.58
CA LEU A 150 -26.50 5.24 -3.22
C LEU A 150 -25.85 5.31 -1.83
N LEU A 151 -25.39 6.49 -1.41
CA LEU A 151 -24.83 6.68 -0.07
C LEU A 151 -25.86 6.65 1.06
N VAL A 152 -27.12 6.99 0.76
CA VAL A 152 -28.22 7.02 1.74
C VAL A 152 -28.86 5.65 1.89
N ASN A 153 -29.00 4.91 0.78
CA ASN A 153 -29.56 3.58 0.78
C ASN A 153 -28.44 2.56 1.04
N GLU A 154 -28.19 2.22 2.31
CA GLU A 154 -27.25 1.14 2.68
C GLU A 154 -27.71 -0.27 2.22
N ASP A 155 -28.89 -0.36 1.60
CA ASP A 155 -29.43 -1.60 1.07
C ASP A 155 -28.73 -2.04 -0.22
N LYS A 156 -28.33 -3.31 -0.21
CA LYS A 156 -27.56 -4.07 -1.22
C LYS A 156 -28.25 -4.15 -2.58
N THR A 157 -28.46 -3.01 -3.23
CA THR A 157 -28.90 -2.96 -4.62
C THR A 157 -27.68 -3.13 -5.54
N GLU A 158 -27.88 -3.78 -6.68
CA GLU A 158 -26.88 -4.17 -7.69
C GLU A 158 -26.08 -3.00 -8.32
N ARG A 159 -26.21 -1.77 -7.80
CA ARG A 159 -25.61 -0.54 -8.34
C ARG A 159 -24.65 0.11 -7.35
N SER A 160 -23.76 -0.67 -6.75
CA SER A 160 -22.65 -0.11 -5.96
C SER A 160 -21.62 0.53 -6.89
N PRO A 161 -20.99 1.66 -6.50
CA PRO A 161 -19.84 2.17 -7.23
C PRO A 161 -18.75 1.10 -7.27
N ALA A 162 -18.26 0.80 -8.47
CA ALA A 162 -17.22 -0.20 -8.71
C ALA A 162 -15.83 0.43 -8.78
N HIS A 163 -15.73 1.65 -9.33
CA HIS A 163 -14.45 2.33 -9.50
C HIS A 163 -14.53 3.81 -9.11
N ILE A 164 -13.40 4.37 -8.67
CA ILE A 164 -13.24 5.81 -8.41
C ILE A 164 -12.00 6.35 -9.14
N ARG A 165 -12.11 7.54 -9.72
CA ARG A 165 -11.02 8.26 -10.40
C ARG A 165 -11.06 9.74 -10.10
N LEU A 166 -9.89 10.38 -10.18
CA LEU A 166 -9.82 11.84 -10.30
C LEU A 166 -10.24 12.26 -11.72
N SER A 167 -10.95 13.38 -11.84
CA SER A 167 -11.32 13.95 -13.14
C SER A 167 -10.12 14.62 -13.82
N ASP A 168 -10.16 14.67 -15.15
CA ASP A 168 -9.17 15.40 -15.96
C ASP A 168 -9.83 16.67 -16.51
N PRO A 169 -9.25 17.87 -16.30
CA PRO A 169 -8.00 18.12 -15.57
C PRO A 169 -8.18 18.39 -14.07
N ASP A 170 -9.37 18.79 -13.64
CA ASP A 170 -9.56 19.49 -12.37
C ASP A 170 -9.26 18.61 -11.15
N GLY A 171 -9.69 17.35 -11.15
CA GLY A 171 -9.35 16.39 -10.11
C GLY A 171 -7.84 16.11 -10.01
N PHE A 172 -7.16 15.98 -11.15
CA PHE A 172 -5.71 15.76 -11.16
C PHE A 172 -4.92 16.98 -10.70
N LEU A 173 -5.41 18.19 -10.94
CA LEU A 173 -4.80 19.42 -10.42
C LEU A 173 -4.85 19.49 -8.89
N LEU A 174 -5.88 18.92 -8.27
CA LEU A 174 -6.03 18.80 -6.81
C LEU A 174 -5.61 17.41 -6.28
N SER A 175 -4.80 16.68 -7.03
CA SER A 175 -4.50 15.28 -6.71
C SER A 175 -3.85 15.10 -5.33
N ASN A 176 -2.96 16.01 -4.92
CA ASN A 176 -2.30 15.92 -3.61
C ASN A 176 -3.31 16.06 -2.47
N GLU A 177 -4.21 17.03 -2.56
CA GLU A 177 -5.24 17.32 -1.57
C GLU A 177 -6.23 16.16 -1.48
N LEU A 178 -6.71 15.67 -2.63
CA LEU A 178 -7.68 14.58 -2.72
C LEU A 178 -7.10 13.25 -2.25
N ILE A 179 -5.84 12.96 -2.57
CA ILE A 179 -5.16 11.75 -2.08
C ILE A 179 -4.91 11.85 -0.58
N SER A 180 -4.51 13.02 -0.07
CA SER A 180 -4.30 13.25 1.36
C SER A 180 -5.57 13.06 2.18
N LEU A 181 -6.74 13.43 1.62
CA LEU A 181 -8.02 13.16 2.25
C LEU A 181 -8.25 11.65 2.47
N ALA A 182 -7.94 10.81 1.48
CA ALA A 182 -8.06 9.38 1.65
C ALA A 182 -7.08 8.82 2.69
N PHE A 183 -5.90 9.41 2.84
CA PHE A 183 -4.97 9.01 3.90
C PHE A 183 -5.56 9.25 5.29
N ALA A 184 -6.23 10.38 5.50
CA ALA A 184 -6.93 10.67 6.74
C ALA A 184 -8.04 9.63 7.00
N VAL A 185 -8.83 9.27 5.97
CA VAL A 185 -9.87 8.23 6.08
C VAL A 185 -9.29 6.87 6.48
N VAL A 186 -8.21 6.45 5.80
CA VAL A 186 -7.53 5.17 6.06
C VAL A 186 -6.93 5.13 7.47
N ALA A 187 -6.40 6.26 7.96
CA ALA A 187 -5.90 6.38 9.33
C ALA A 187 -7.02 6.26 10.38
N LEU A 188 -8.13 7.00 10.22
CA LEU A 188 -9.24 7.01 11.18
C LEU A 188 -9.94 5.65 11.30
N ALA A 189 -10.08 4.92 10.19
CA ALA A 189 -10.69 3.59 10.19
C ALA A 189 -9.88 2.54 11.00
N SER A 190 -8.60 2.80 11.29
CA SER A 190 -7.78 1.94 12.12
C SER A 190 -8.04 2.13 13.61
N GLU A 191 -8.42 3.34 14.04
CA GLU A 191 -8.68 3.68 15.44
C GLU A 191 -10.01 3.09 15.92
N GLU A 192 -11.05 3.05 15.07
CA GLU A 192 -12.35 2.43 15.40
C GLU A 192 -12.26 0.92 15.63
N ARG A 193 -11.30 0.22 14.98
CA ARG A 193 -11.01 -1.20 15.26
C ARG A 193 -10.39 -1.41 16.64
N PHE A 194 -9.71 -0.40 17.20
CA PHE A 194 -9.11 -0.47 18.53
C PHE A 194 -10.15 -0.27 19.64
N TYR A 195 -11.11 0.65 19.44
CA TYR A 195 -12.18 0.92 20.42
C TYR A 195 -13.27 -0.17 20.48
N SER A 196 -13.55 -0.88 19.39
CA SER A 196 -14.53 -1.98 19.42
C SER A 196 -14.00 -3.26 20.09
N CYS A 197 -12.67 -3.42 20.21
CA CYS A 197 -12.04 -4.55 20.90
C CYS A 197 -12.00 -4.37 22.43
N THR A 198 -11.79 -3.13 22.92
CA THR A 198 -11.75 -2.84 24.36
C THR A 198 -13.12 -2.92 25.02
N TYR A 199 -14.19 -2.53 24.32
CA TYR A 199 -15.56 -2.65 24.82
C TYR A 199 -16.11 -4.10 24.84
N ARG A 200 -15.68 -4.95 23.91
CA ARG A 200 -16.11 -6.36 23.88
C ARG A 200 -15.40 -7.23 24.94
N CYS A 201 -14.18 -6.86 25.34
CA CYS A 201 -13.46 -7.55 26.43
C CYS A 201 -13.94 -7.16 27.84
N HIS A 202 -14.52 -5.96 28.03
CA HIS A 202 -15.07 -5.58 29.33
C HIS A 202 -16.45 -6.20 29.62
N SER A 203 -17.29 -6.43 28.60
CA SER A 203 -18.64 -6.99 28.83
C SER A 203 -18.67 -8.50 29.09
N GLN A 204 -17.56 -9.23 28.89
CA GLN A 204 -17.47 -10.66 29.20
C GLN A 204 -16.74 -10.97 30.52
N ARG A 205 -16.16 -9.98 31.20
CA ARG A 205 -15.53 -10.18 32.51
C ARG A 205 -16.48 -10.00 33.70
N GLU A 206 -17.63 -9.36 33.52
CA GLU A 206 -18.56 -9.09 34.63
C GLU A 206 -19.60 -10.21 34.89
N ASN A 207 -19.68 -11.25 34.04
CA ASN A 207 -20.67 -12.33 34.17
C ASN A 207 -20.07 -13.71 34.54
N GLY A 208 -18.84 -13.77 35.06
CA GLY A 208 -18.14 -15.05 35.32
C GLY A 208 -17.46 -15.18 36.69
N ALA A 209 -17.84 -14.37 37.69
CA ALA A 209 -17.24 -14.41 39.02
C ALA A 209 -18.27 -14.75 40.11
N ALA A 210 -18.83 -15.95 40.03
CA ALA A 210 -19.42 -16.62 41.19
C ALA A 210 -19.21 -18.14 41.04
N GLU A 211 -18.79 -18.77 42.14
CA GLU A 211 -18.65 -20.23 42.33
C GLU A 211 -17.39 -20.91 41.75
N ASN A 212 -16.33 -21.06 42.56
CA ASN A 212 -16.17 -22.28 43.37
C ASN A 212 -14.89 -22.30 44.21
N HIS A 213 -15.05 -22.91 45.38
CA HIS A 213 -14.05 -23.12 46.43
C HIS A 213 -12.91 -24.09 46.06
N GLY A 214 -11.70 -23.72 46.50
CA GLY A 214 -10.72 -24.55 47.24
C GLY A 214 -10.27 -25.92 46.71
N ARG A 215 -8.98 -26.03 46.34
CA ARG A 215 -8.00 -26.99 46.93
C ARG A 215 -6.57 -26.87 46.33
N ASN A 216 -5.63 -26.57 47.22
CA ASN A 216 -4.25 -27.10 47.41
C ASN A 216 -3.31 -27.55 46.26
N MET A 217 -2.09 -26.97 46.33
CA MET A 217 -0.73 -27.56 46.41
C MET A 217 0.16 -27.91 45.18
N ARG A 218 1.43 -27.43 45.31
CA ARG A 218 2.76 -27.91 44.85
C ARG A 218 3.20 -27.54 43.41
N HIS A 219 4.18 -26.64 43.25
CA HIS A 219 5.65 -26.86 43.15
C HIS A 219 6.10 -27.68 41.93
N SER A 220 6.75 -27.02 40.96
CA SER A 220 8.11 -27.38 40.51
C SER A 220 8.60 -26.39 39.45
N SER A 221 9.71 -25.75 39.76
CA SER A 221 10.57 -24.97 38.87
C SER A 221 11.47 -25.91 38.07
N ASP A 222 11.55 -25.76 36.75
CA ASP A 222 12.67 -26.31 35.99
C ASP A 222 13.15 -25.32 34.92
N LYS A 223 14.38 -24.85 35.09
CA LYS A 223 15.14 -24.02 34.17
C LYS A 223 16.30 -24.88 33.69
N ARG A 224 16.54 -24.99 32.38
CA ARG A 224 17.88 -25.28 31.84
C ARG A 224 18.14 -24.57 30.49
N PRO A 225 19.40 -24.16 30.21
CA PRO A 225 19.72 -23.10 29.25
C PRO A 225 20.31 -23.61 27.91
N ALA A 226 20.43 -22.68 26.97
CA ALA A 226 20.91 -22.84 25.61
C ALA A 226 22.43 -23.09 25.50
N GLU A 227 22.83 -23.99 24.60
CA GLU A 227 24.22 -24.22 24.20
C GLU A 227 24.61 -23.39 22.97
N TYR A 228 25.81 -22.83 23.04
CA TYR A 228 26.44 -21.89 22.11
C TYR A 228 27.44 -22.69 21.24
N ILE A 229 27.30 -22.68 19.91
CA ILE A 229 28.27 -23.34 19.00
C ILE A 229 29.06 -22.27 18.23
N LYS A 230 30.38 -22.24 18.47
CA LYS A 230 31.39 -21.42 17.76
C LYS A 230 31.57 -21.88 16.30
N LYS A 231 31.72 -20.94 15.36
CA LYS A 231 32.20 -21.19 13.99
C LYS A 231 33.71 -20.98 13.88
N PRO A 232 34.43 -21.75 13.03
CA PRO A 232 35.86 -21.57 12.80
C PRO A 232 36.13 -20.50 11.74
N THR A 233 37.22 -19.76 11.97
CA THR A 233 37.79 -18.75 11.07
C THR A 233 38.60 -19.41 9.96
N GLY A 234 38.44 -18.91 8.73
CA GLY A 234 39.26 -19.30 7.58
C GLY A 234 39.24 -18.21 6.53
N SER A 235 40.32 -17.45 6.45
CA SER A 235 40.58 -16.42 5.45
C SER A 235 41.10 -17.04 4.16
N SER A 236 40.58 -16.58 3.01
CA SER A 236 41.29 -16.62 1.73
C SER A 236 40.61 -15.70 0.74
N SER A 237 41.19 -14.51 0.56
CA SER A 237 40.89 -13.58 -0.51
C SER A 237 41.33 -14.14 -1.86
N ARG A 238 40.50 -13.97 -2.90
CA ARG A 238 40.86 -13.52 -4.26
C ARG A 238 39.68 -13.72 -5.24
N HIS A 239 39.34 -12.63 -5.92
CA HIS A 239 38.85 -12.60 -7.30
C HIS A 239 37.43 -13.14 -7.60
N TRP A 240 36.36 -12.47 -7.13
CA TRP A 240 34.97 -12.79 -7.53
C TRP A 240 34.07 -11.57 -7.87
N GLY A 241 34.65 -10.39 -8.11
CA GLY A 241 33.92 -9.13 -8.37
C GLY A 241 33.13 -9.04 -9.69
N GLY A 242 32.98 -10.13 -10.46
CA GLY A 242 32.25 -10.11 -11.74
C GLY A 242 31.23 -11.23 -11.92
N ILE A 243 31.06 -12.13 -10.94
CA ILE A 243 30.22 -13.33 -11.10
C ILE A 243 28.90 -13.23 -10.31
N ALA A 244 28.86 -12.45 -9.22
CA ALA A 244 27.63 -12.22 -8.46
C ALA A 244 26.55 -11.52 -9.30
N GLU A 245 26.94 -10.54 -10.11
CA GLU A 245 26.01 -9.76 -10.96
C GLU A 245 25.48 -10.59 -12.15
N LYS A 246 26.34 -11.43 -12.75
CA LYS A 246 25.95 -12.34 -13.85
C LYS A 246 25.13 -13.55 -13.39
N LYS A 247 25.33 -14.04 -12.16
CA LYS A 247 24.51 -15.14 -11.62
C LYS A 247 23.10 -14.68 -11.24
N MET A 248 22.94 -13.43 -10.79
CA MET A 248 21.62 -12.90 -10.42
C MET A 248 20.74 -12.59 -11.64
N LEU A 249 21.34 -12.13 -12.74
CA LEU A 249 20.62 -11.89 -14.01
C LEU A 249 20.12 -13.17 -14.69
N ARG A 250 20.79 -14.32 -14.49
CA ARG A 250 20.33 -15.61 -15.06
C ARG A 250 19.10 -16.20 -14.40
N SER A 251 18.72 -15.73 -13.21
CA SER A 251 17.50 -16.19 -12.53
C SER A 251 16.25 -15.40 -12.93
N ILE A 252 16.37 -14.44 -13.86
CA ILE A 252 15.28 -13.59 -14.35
C ILE A 252 14.71 -14.11 -15.70
N GLU A 253 15.32 -15.14 -16.30
CA GLU A 253 14.89 -15.74 -17.58
C GLU A 253 14.20 -17.12 -17.47
N THR A 254 13.69 -17.48 -16.29
CA THR A 254 12.83 -18.68 -16.10
C THR A 254 11.64 -18.34 -15.24
#